data_AF-A0AAU1C7Q3-F1
#
_entry.id   AF-A0AAU1C7Q3-F1
#
_cell.length_a   1.000
_cell.length_b   1.000
_cell.length_c   1.000
_cell.angle_alpha   90.00
_cell.angle_beta   90.00
_cell.angle_gamma   90.00
#
_symmetry.space_group_name_H-M   'P 1'
#
loop_
_entity.id
_entity.type
_entity.pdbx_description
1 polymer ?
#
loop_
_entity_poly.entity_id
_entity_poly.type
_entity_poly.pdbx_seq_one_letter_code
_entity_poly.pdbx_strand_id
1 'polypeptide(L)'
;MSSGGFELPPGDAGHEGDVAEVPPGAVSLAQPLEIGAELDWDADAWSEVRTRAQRAGRAYIWLNLVEQRLRAVVAAVLRPIYEPVHGEDWVVAAAGPAGQEWVQRAVAVREVSRRKGYLLDPADDNVLSFLTLPQLRELMVQHWPCFEPYFDDRRDVELALDELEVARNVVSRNRALNEAVLAQAERASARLLEMLGSGAGVPSADRLPVDAVEELVGDRYADVVSVHSDRVRLQRQLPAEDLFGDARRLDAIGIGLNLLVQNFSGRRLIRLAESGCRIRLLFINPASSAVKRRERELGLKKGELSRSVEMNILHTRRVRAKLRDPDAFQIHVFDETPRFTAYLVDGDGADAVGVVQTYLRRARGMEAPVLVLRGGGRAVVRAGQGYEHGLFETYREEFESVWTDSRPVS
;
A
#
# COMPACT_ATOMS: atom_id res chain seq x y z
N MET A 1 13.41 46.96 35.14
CA MET A 1 12.54 47.59 36.17
C MET A 1 11.54 48.48 35.46
N SER A 2 10.26 48.13 35.49
CA SER A 2 9.16 48.99 35.98
C SER A 2 7.84 48.42 35.46
N SER A 3 7.04 47.97 36.41
CA SER A 3 5.61 47.69 36.32
C SER A 3 4.84 48.98 36.05
N GLY A 4 3.63 48.87 35.51
CA GLY A 4 2.70 50.00 35.36
C GLY A 4 1.32 49.51 34.96
N GLY A 5 0.54 49.09 35.96
CA GLY A 5 -0.90 48.88 35.80
C GLY A 5 -1.61 50.22 35.60
N PHE A 6 -2.74 50.18 34.90
CA PHE A 6 -3.67 51.31 34.81
C PHE A 6 -5.01 50.93 35.41
N GLU A 7 -5.31 51.59 36.53
CA GLU A 7 -6.60 51.66 37.22
C GLU A 7 -7.61 52.46 36.39
N LEU A 8 -8.89 52.13 36.57
CA LEU A 8 -10.03 52.87 36.02
C LEU A 8 -10.39 54.06 36.93
N PRO A 9 -10.70 55.25 36.37
CA PRO A 9 -11.18 56.39 37.15
C PRO A 9 -12.70 56.37 37.40
N PRO A 10 -13.18 57.16 38.38
CA PRO A 10 -14.35 56.84 39.19
C PRO A 10 -15.67 57.39 38.65
N GLY A 11 -16.76 56.83 39.15
CA GLY A 11 -18.11 57.33 38.92
C GLY A 11 -18.40 58.61 39.71
N ASP A 12 -19.31 59.41 39.17
CA ASP A 12 -20.02 60.42 39.93
C ASP A 12 -21.53 60.30 39.68
N ALA A 13 -22.27 60.54 40.75
CA ALA A 13 -23.68 60.28 40.92
C ALA A 13 -24.51 61.56 40.74
N GLY A 14 -25.78 61.38 40.35
CA GLY A 14 -26.82 62.34 40.69
C GLY A 14 -27.96 62.47 39.67
N HIS A 15 -29.00 61.64 39.79
CA HIS A 15 -30.36 62.11 40.13
C HIS A 15 -31.34 60.92 40.23
N GLU A 16 -31.83 60.69 41.46
CA GLU A 16 -33.16 60.13 41.78
C GLU A 16 -34.23 61.11 41.28
N GLY A 17 -35.49 60.80 40.93
CA GLY A 17 -36.38 59.62 40.89
C GLY A 17 -37.61 60.06 40.03
N ASP A 18 -38.56 59.24 39.60
CA ASP A 18 -39.20 58.11 40.27
C ASP A 18 -39.84 57.14 39.24
N VAL A 19 -39.36 55.90 39.31
CA VAL A 19 -39.97 54.56 39.16
C VAL A 19 -41.21 54.34 38.27
N ALA A 20 -40.99 53.64 37.15
CA ALA A 20 -41.91 52.63 36.63
C ALA A 20 -41.14 51.32 36.44
N GLU A 21 -41.60 50.24 37.08
CA GLU A 21 -40.96 48.91 37.05
C GLU A 21 -40.84 48.37 35.62
N VAL A 22 -39.60 48.22 35.15
CA VAL A 22 -39.24 47.44 33.95
C VAL A 22 -38.57 46.15 34.45
N PRO A 23 -38.94 44.95 33.94
CA PRO A 23 -38.40 43.68 34.43
C PRO A 23 -36.88 43.59 34.20
N PRO A 24 -36.10 43.01 35.13
CA PRO A 24 -34.65 42.89 34.98
C PRO A 24 -34.35 41.70 34.08
N GLY A 25 -34.02 41.95 32.81
CA GLY A 25 -33.74 40.83 31.92
C GLY A 25 -33.61 41.19 30.45
N ALA A 26 -32.73 42.12 30.10
CA ALA A 26 -32.18 42.20 28.76
C ALA A 26 -30.86 42.97 28.78
N VAL A 27 -29.74 42.25 28.94
CA VAL A 27 -28.45 42.77 28.49
C VAL A 27 -28.57 42.89 26.97
N SER A 28 -28.54 44.11 26.45
CA SER A 28 -28.49 44.34 25.00
C SER A 28 -27.19 43.73 24.49
N LEU A 29 -27.26 42.52 23.94
CA LEU A 29 -26.15 41.89 23.24
C LEU A 29 -25.87 42.78 22.03
N ALA A 30 -24.79 43.55 22.09
CA ALA A 30 -24.23 44.19 20.91
C ALA A 30 -24.11 43.11 19.83
N GLN A 31 -24.69 43.37 18.65
CA GLN A 31 -24.55 42.47 17.50
C GLN A 31 -23.07 42.10 17.35
N PRO A 32 -22.72 40.80 17.22
CA PRO A 32 -21.35 40.40 17.03
C PRO A 32 -20.80 41.17 15.84
N LEU A 33 -19.73 41.95 16.06
CA LEU A 33 -18.94 42.47 14.95
C LEU A 33 -18.56 41.25 14.12
N GLU A 34 -19.05 41.15 12.88
CA GLU A 34 -18.59 40.11 11.96
C GLU A 34 -17.12 40.38 11.67
N ILE A 35 -16.24 39.79 12.48
CA ILE A 35 -14.84 39.63 12.16
C ILE A 35 -14.87 38.78 10.90
N GLY A 36 -14.50 39.36 9.75
CA GLY A 36 -14.42 38.71 8.45
C GLY A 36 -13.35 37.62 8.44
N ALA A 37 -13.53 36.60 9.28
CA ALA A 37 -12.74 35.39 9.29
C ALA A 37 -13.16 34.59 8.06
N GLU A 38 -12.24 34.45 7.11
CA GLU A 38 -12.41 33.47 6.04
C GLU A 38 -12.35 32.08 6.68
N LEU A 39 -13.52 31.44 6.78
CA LEU A 39 -13.69 30.11 7.36
C LEU A 39 -13.41 29.00 6.35
N ASP A 40 -13.35 29.35 5.07
CA ASP A 40 -13.06 28.42 3.98
C ASP A 40 -11.56 28.11 3.94
N TRP A 41 -11.24 26.85 3.62
CA TRP A 41 -9.86 26.50 3.32
C TRP A 41 -9.55 26.89 1.89
N ASP A 42 -8.47 27.65 1.72
CA ASP A 42 -7.86 27.81 0.41
C ASP A 42 -7.23 26.48 -0.07
N ALA A 43 -6.76 26.47 -1.32
CA ALA A 43 -6.16 25.28 -1.93
C ALA A 43 -4.90 24.80 -1.20
N ASP A 44 -4.13 25.72 -0.60
CA ASP A 44 -2.88 25.39 0.08
C ASP A 44 -3.17 24.77 1.46
N ALA A 45 -4.09 25.35 2.21
CA ALA A 45 -4.61 24.81 3.46
C ALA A 45 -5.23 23.41 3.24
N TRP A 46 -6.03 23.24 2.17
CA TRP A 46 -6.58 21.93 1.83
C TRP A 46 -5.50 20.92 1.48
N SER A 47 -4.50 21.31 0.69
CA SER A 47 -3.36 20.45 0.32
C SER A 47 -2.54 20.02 1.54
N GLU A 48 -2.30 20.95 2.46
CA GLU A 48 -1.58 20.68 3.70
C GLU A 48 -2.36 19.72 4.61
N VAL A 49 -3.65 19.98 4.86
CA VAL A 49 -4.49 19.09 5.68
C VAL A 49 -4.59 17.71 5.06
N ARG A 50 -4.78 17.63 3.74
CA ARG A 50 -4.79 16.35 3.00
C ARG A 50 -3.49 15.58 3.21
N THR A 51 -2.35 16.24 3.09
CA THR A 51 -1.03 15.61 3.30
C THR A 51 -0.88 15.10 4.74
N ARG A 52 -1.29 15.91 5.73
CA ARG A 52 -1.26 15.52 7.15
C ARG A 52 -2.16 14.32 7.42
N ALA A 53 -3.39 14.33 6.90
CA ALA A 53 -4.36 13.24 7.04
C ALA A 53 -3.87 11.95 6.37
N GLN A 54 -3.27 12.04 5.18
CA GLN A 54 -2.70 10.88 4.50
C GLN A 54 -1.59 10.22 5.31
N ARG A 55 -0.67 11.01 5.88
CA ARG A 55 0.43 10.48 6.72
C ARG A 55 -0.10 9.83 7.99
N ALA A 56 -1.01 10.51 8.70
CA ALA A 56 -1.61 9.98 9.92
C ALA A 56 -2.43 8.71 9.65
N GLY A 57 -3.19 8.68 8.55
CA GLY A 57 -3.97 7.50 8.13
C GLY A 57 -3.09 6.29 7.80
N ARG A 58 -1.99 6.48 7.06
CA ARG A 58 -1.02 5.40 6.78
C ARG A 58 -0.40 4.85 8.07
N ALA A 59 0.06 5.73 8.96
CA ALA A 59 0.60 5.30 10.25
C ALA A 59 -0.44 4.56 11.11
N TYR A 60 -1.69 5.04 11.13
CA TYR A 60 -2.79 4.39 11.85
C TYR A 60 -2.99 2.94 11.37
N ILE A 61 -3.01 2.71 10.06
CA ILE A 61 -3.19 1.38 9.49
C ILE A 61 -2.08 0.43 9.95
N TRP A 62 -0.82 0.83 9.83
CA TRP A 62 0.31 0.01 10.29
C TRP A 62 0.28 -0.28 11.79
N LEU A 63 0.02 0.75 12.61
CA LEU A 63 -0.10 0.59 14.06
C LEU A 63 -1.26 -0.34 14.43
N ASN A 64 -2.40 -0.22 13.75
CA ASN A 64 -3.53 -1.10 13.97
C ASN A 64 -3.21 -2.55 13.58
N LEU A 65 -2.56 -2.79 12.44
CA LEU A 65 -2.14 -4.14 12.04
C LEU A 65 -1.20 -4.79 13.07
N VAL A 66 -0.19 -4.04 13.53
CA VAL A 66 0.72 -4.48 14.60
C VAL A 66 -0.05 -4.82 15.87
N GLU A 67 -0.95 -3.93 16.30
CA GLU A 67 -1.72 -4.11 17.53
C GLU A 67 -2.64 -5.34 17.46
N GLN A 68 -3.35 -5.53 16.34
CA GLN A 68 -4.18 -6.72 16.13
C GLN A 68 -3.34 -8.00 16.08
N ARG A 69 -2.18 -7.98 15.42
CA ARG A 69 -1.30 -9.15 15.38
C ARG A 69 -0.76 -9.47 16.78
N LEU A 70 -0.36 -8.46 17.53
CA LEU A 70 0.16 -8.64 18.89
C LEU A 70 -0.93 -9.20 19.82
N ARG A 71 -2.19 -8.71 19.72
CA ARG A 71 -3.34 -9.32 20.42
C ARG A 71 -3.49 -10.80 20.06
N ALA A 72 -3.47 -11.13 18.77
CA ALA A 72 -3.63 -12.51 18.32
C ALA A 72 -2.52 -13.43 18.86
N VAL A 73 -1.27 -12.97 18.84
CA VAL A 73 -0.11 -13.70 19.37
C VAL A 73 -0.21 -13.88 20.89
N VAL A 74 -0.49 -12.81 21.63
CA VAL A 74 -0.64 -12.86 23.10
C VAL A 74 -1.78 -13.81 23.49
N ALA A 75 -2.92 -13.74 22.80
CA ALA A 75 -4.03 -14.66 23.01
C ALA A 75 -3.62 -16.11 22.72
N ALA A 76 -2.97 -16.37 21.58
CA ALA A 76 -2.59 -17.72 21.18
C ALA A 76 -1.61 -18.39 22.16
N VAL A 77 -0.72 -17.62 22.78
CA VAL A 77 0.30 -18.15 23.70
C VAL A 77 -0.20 -18.21 25.13
N LEU A 78 -0.81 -17.15 25.65
CA LEU A 78 -1.16 -17.06 27.07
C LEU A 78 -2.54 -17.64 27.41
N ARG A 79 -3.51 -17.57 26.49
CA ARG A 79 -4.86 -18.09 26.77
C ARG A 79 -4.83 -19.59 27.11
N PRO A 80 -4.14 -20.47 26.36
CA PRO A 80 -4.07 -21.91 26.70
C PRO A 80 -3.45 -22.21 28.07
N ILE A 81 -2.66 -21.28 28.62
CA ILE A 81 -1.98 -21.43 29.92
C ILE A 81 -2.89 -20.96 31.05
N TYR A 82 -3.51 -19.78 30.91
CA TYR A 82 -4.24 -19.12 31.99
C TYR A 82 -5.74 -19.41 31.99
N GLU A 83 -6.38 -19.55 30.83
CA GLU A 83 -7.83 -19.79 30.71
C GLU A 83 -8.31 -21.07 31.41
N PRO A 84 -7.59 -22.22 31.36
CA PRO A 84 -8.03 -23.43 32.05
C PRO A 84 -8.18 -23.27 33.57
N VAL A 85 -7.45 -22.34 34.18
CA VAL A 85 -7.45 -22.10 35.63
C VAL A 85 -8.32 -20.89 36.01
N HIS A 86 -8.34 -19.86 35.17
CA HIS A 86 -8.93 -18.56 35.50
C HIS A 86 -10.18 -18.21 34.68
N GLY A 87 -10.55 -19.03 33.69
CA GLY A 87 -11.72 -18.79 32.84
C GLY A 87 -11.64 -17.46 32.09
N GLU A 88 -12.76 -16.71 32.07
CA GLU A 88 -12.85 -15.41 31.38
C GLU A 88 -11.89 -14.34 31.94
N ASP A 89 -11.44 -14.49 33.19
CA ASP A 89 -10.53 -13.56 33.87
C ASP A 89 -9.05 -13.84 33.59
N TRP A 90 -8.73 -14.72 32.63
CA TRP A 90 -7.36 -15.13 32.32
C TRP A 90 -6.42 -13.95 32.01
N VAL A 91 -6.92 -12.86 31.40
CA VAL A 91 -6.12 -11.66 31.11
C VAL A 91 -5.72 -10.93 32.40
N VAL A 92 -6.63 -10.86 33.37
CA VAL A 92 -6.37 -10.28 34.70
C VAL A 92 -5.34 -11.11 35.43
N ALA A 93 -5.48 -12.44 35.37
CA ALA A 93 -4.53 -13.37 35.99
C ALA A 93 -3.14 -13.29 35.35
N ALA A 94 -3.07 -13.22 34.01
CA ALA A 94 -1.82 -13.08 33.27
C ALA A 94 -1.10 -11.77 33.61
N ALA A 95 -1.81 -10.65 33.70
CA ALA A 95 -1.21 -9.36 34.05
C ALA A 95 -0.61 -9.32 35.47
N GLY A 96 -1.13 -10.14 36.38
CA GLY A 96 -0.64 -10.24 37.75
C GLY A 96 -0.73 -8.91 38.54
N PRO A 97 -0.05 -8.80 39.70
CA PRO A 97 -0.13 -7.63 40.55
C PRO A 97 0.41 -6.34 39.89
N ALA A 98 1.46 -6.47 39.07
CA ALA A 98 2.06 -5.35 38.36
C ALA A 98 1.10 -4.75 37.31
N GLY A 99 0.24 -5.60 36.71
CA GLY A 99 -0.69 -5.18 35.68
C GLY A 99 -2.14 -4.98 36.10
N GLN A 100 -2.46 -5.24 37.36
CA GLN A 100 -3.83 -5.21 37.86
C GLN A 100 -4.54 -3.88 37.58
N GLU A 101 -3.88 -2.75 37.83
CA GLU A 101 -4.52 -1.44 37.68
C GLU A 101 -4.96 -1.17 36.24
N TRP A 102 -4.08 -1.42 35.27
CA TRP A 102 -4.40 -1.11 33.88
C TRP A 102 -5.32 -2.14 33.23
N VAL A 103 -5.29 -3.41 33.64
CA VAL A 103 -6.30 -4.39 33.19
C VAL A 103 -7.67 -4.02 33.75
N GLN A 104 -7.77 -3.67 35.03
CA GLN A 104 -9.05 -3.30 35.63
C GLN A 104 -9.65 -2.05 34.98
N ARG A 105 -8.81 -1.08 34.58
CA ARG A 105 -9.26 0.03 33.73
C ARG A 105 -9.79 -0.47 32.38
N ALA A 106 -9.11 -1.40 31.71
CA ALA A 106 -9.59 -1.97 30.45
C ALA A 106 -10.93 -2.71 30.60
N VAL A 107 -11.10 -3.50 31.67
CA VAL A 107 -12.36 -4.16 32.03
C VAL A 107 -13.47 -3.13 32.23
N ALA A 108 -13.21 -2.07 33.00
CA ALA A 108 -14.17 -1.01 33.23
C ALA A 108 -14.58 -0.29 31.93
N VAL A 109 -13.61 -0.01 31.04
CA VAL A 109 -13.87 0.60 29.72
C VAL A 109 -14.71 -0.34 28.86
N ARG A 110 -14.41 -1.64 28.83
CA ARG A 110 -15.22 -2.64 28.13
C ARG A 110 -16.67 -2.65 28.62
N GLU A 111 -16.90 -2.69 29.93
CA GLU A 111 -18.25 -2.69 30.49
C GLU A 111 -19.01 -1.37 30.22
N VAL A 112 -18.32 -0.23 30.20
CA VAL A 112 -18.90 1.03 29.76
C VAL A 112 -19.26 0.98 28.27
N SER A 113 -18.38 0.48 27.42
CA SER A 113 -18.61 0.36 25.97
C SER A 113 -19.76 -0.58 25.65
N ARG A 114 -19.86 -1.71 26.35
CA ARG A 114 -20.99 -2.66 26.24
C ARG A 114 -22.31 -1.97 26.60
N ARG A 115 -22.37 -1.28 27.75
CA ARG A 115 -23.58 -0.56 28.19
C ARG A 115 -23.98 0.59 27.27
N LYS A 116 -23.02 1.28 26.68
CA LYS A 116 -23.26 2.40 25.75
C LYS A 116 -23.51 1.97 24.30
N GLY A 117 -23.40 0.68 24.00
CA GLY A 117 -23.54 0.16 22.63
C GLY A 117 -22.40 0.57 21.69
N TYR A 118 -21.21 0.86 22.23
CA TYR A 118 -20.01 1.17 21.43
C TYR A 118 -19.26 -0.08 20.96
N LEU A 119 -19.64 -1.25 21.48
CA LEU A 119 -19.14 -2.52 20.99
C LEU A 119 -19.90 -2.88 19.71
N LEU A 120 -19.29 -2.58 18.56
CA LEU A 120 -19.92 -2.77 17.25
C LEU A 120 -19.69 -4.17 16.67
N ASP A 121 -18.53 -4.77 16.95
CA ASP A 121 -18.19 -6.14 16.56
C ASP A 121 -18.21 -7.05 17.80
N PRO A 122 -19.01 -8.14 17.82
CA PRO A 122 -19.00 -9.11 18.91
C PRO A 122 -17.61 -9.74 19.18
N ALA A 123 -16.74 -9.84 18.18
CA ALA A 123 -15.38 -10.35 18.35
C ALA A 123 -14.53 -9.47 19.28
N ASP A 124 -14.85 -8.17 19.39
CA ASP A 124 -14.18 -7.24 20.27
C ASP A 124 -14.63 -7.33 21.73
N ASP A 125 -15.60 -8.20 22.06
CA ASP A 125 -16.13 -8.34 23.41
C ASP A 125 -15.21 -9.14 24.36
N ASN A 126 -13.95 -8.77 24.41
CA ASN A 126 -12.93 -9.41 25.24
C ASN A 126 -11.98 -8.34 25.81
N VAL A 127 -11.37 -8.61 26.97
CA VAL A 127 -10.50 -7.62 27.66
C VAL A 127 -9.26 -7.26 26.82
N LEU A 128 -8.75 -8.20 26.02
CA LEU A 128 -7.55 -8.02 25.21
C LEU A 128 -7.75 -6.95 24.11
N SER A 129 -8.96 -6.83 23.54
CA SER A 129 -9.32 -5.76 22.60
C SER A 129 -9.24 -4.35 23.21
N PHE A 130 -9.27 -4.22 24.53
CA PHE A 130 -9.17 -2.93 25.24
C PHE A 130 -7.77 -2.64 25.77
N LEU A 131 -6.81 -3.54 25.56
CA LEU A 131 -5.41 -3.30 25.89
C LEU A 131 -4.73 -2.48 24.78
N THR A 132 -3.89 -1.54 25.21
CA THR A 132 -3.03 -0.71 24.36
C THR A 132 -1.73 -1.44 24.01
N LEU A 133 -1.05 -0.99 22.95
CA LEU A 133 0.24 -1.56 22.53
C LEU A 133 1.28 -1.72 23.67
N PRO A 134 1.49 -0.73 24.58
CA PRO A 134 2.39 -0.91 25.74
C PRO A 134 1.96 -2.01 26.70
N GLN A 135 0.66 -2.18 26.92
CA GLN A 135 0.13 -3.21 27.83
C GLN A 135 0.26 -4.60 27.21
N LEU A 136 0.05 -4.71 25.90
CA LEU A 136 0.31 -5.95 25.16
C LEU A 136 1.80 -6.30 25.16
N ARG A 137 2.68 -5.30 24.98
CA ARG A 137 4.13 -5.47 25.17
C ARG A 137 4.44 -5.99 26.57
N GLU A 138 3.90 -5.36 27.61
CA GLU A 138 4.16 -5.75 29.00
C GLU A 138 3.77 -7.22 29.24
N LEU A 139 2.59 -7.65 28.77
CA LEU A 139 2.19 -9.05 28.84
C LEU A 139 3.17 -9.98 28.13
N MET A 140 3.61 -9.62 26.92
CA MET A 140 4.56 -10.45 26.17
C MET A 140 5.93 -10.54 26.87
N VAL A 141 6.42 -9.41 27.37
CA VAL A 141 7.73 -9.27 28.02
C VAL A 141 7.77 -9.96 29.38
N GLN A 142 6.73 -9.79 30.20
CA GLN A 142 6.60 -10.44 31.51
C GLN A 142 6.55 -11.96 31.37
N HIS A 143 5.92 -12.46 30.31
CA HIS A 143 5.76 -13.90 30.05
C HIS A 143 6.68 -14.42 28.96
N TRP A 144 7.81 -13.74 28.70
CA TRP A 144 8.73 -14.09 27.62
C TRP A 144 9.09 -15.59 27.52
N PRO A 145 9.30 -16.34 28.62
CA PRO A 145 9.54 -17.78 28.54
C PRO A 145 8.46 -18.60 27.81
N CYS A 146 7.21 -18.10 27.75
CA CYS A 146 6.13 -18.73 26.98
C CYS A 146 6.22 -18.41 25.47
N PHE A 147 6.88 -17.32 25.11
CA PHE A 147 7.03 -16.81 23.75
C PHE A 147 8.35 -17.21 23.09
N GLU A 148 9.39 -17.49 23.88
CA GLU A 148 10.72 -17.94 23.44
C GLU A 148 10.70 -19.11 22.43
N PRO A 149 9.79 -20.10 22.52
CA PRO A 149 9.73 -21.16 21.50
C PRO A 149 9.29 -20.71 20.10
N TYR A 150 8.72 -19.50 19.98
CA TYR A 150 8.15 -18.98 18.74
C TYR A 150 8.92 -17.79 18.15
N PHE A 151 9.74 -17.11 18.97
CA PHE A 151 10.45 -15.89 18.59
C PHE A 151 11.91 -15.93 19.04
N ASP A 152 12.80 -15.58 18.12
CA ASP A 152 14.25 -15.75 18.32
C ASP A 152 14.87 -14.73 19.29
N ASP A 153 14.48 -13.45 19.22
CA ASP A 153 15.07 -12.38 20.04
C ASP A 153 14.04 -11.43 20.67
N ARG A 154 14.01 -11.43 22.00
CA ARG A 154 13.20 -10.51 22.83
C ARG A 154 13.52 -9.05 22.58
N ARG A 155 14.82 -8.74 22.50
CA ARG A 155 15.33 -7.38 22.43
C ARG A 155 14.93 -6.71 21.13
N ASP A 156 14.92 -7.47 20.04
CA ASP A 156 14.53 -6.97 18.73
C ASP A 156 13.04 -6.63 18.68
N VAL A 157 12.18 -7.47 19.28
CA VAL A 157 10.75 -7.20 19.42
C VAL A 157 10.51 -5.95 20.27
N GLU A 158 11.18 -5.84 21.42
CA GLU A 158 11.07 -4.67 22.30
C GLU A 158 11.53 -3.39 21.61
N LEU A 159 12.67 -3.41 20.92
CA LEU A 159 13.22 -2.27 20.19
C LEU A 159 12.26 -1.82 19.07
N ALA A 160 11.71 -2.77 18.31
CA ALA A 160 10.75 -2.46 17.26
C ALA A 160 9.47 -1.82 17.82
N LEU A 161 8.97 -2.29 18.97
CA LEU A 161 7.82 -1.69 19.65
C LEU A 161 8.13 -0.29 20.19
N ASP A 162 9.33 -0.07 20.74
CA ASP A 162 9.79 1.25 21.22
C ASP A 162 9.86 2.28 20.09
N GLU A 163 10.31 1.87 18.90
CA GLU A 163 10.34 2.74 17.71
C GLU A 163 8.94 3.22 17.29
N LEU A 164 7.87 2.47 17.61
CA LEU A 164 6.49 2.81 17.25
C LEU A 164 5.83 3.80 18.22
N GLU A 165 6.37 3.98 19.43
CA GLU A 165 5.78 4.83 20.49
C GLU A 165 5.57 6.28 20.04
N VAL A 166 6.54 6.84 19.31
CA VAL A 166 6.47 8.22 18.81
C VAL A 166 5.31 8.37 17.83
N ALA A 167 5.22 7.48 16.84
CA ALA A 167 4.15 7.51 15.86
C ALA A 167 2.78 7.29 16.51
N ARG A 168 2.66 6.34 17.45
CA ARG A 168 1.42 6.08 18.21
C ARG A 168 0.97 7.32 18.99
N ASN A 169 1.87 7.99 19.69
CA ASN A 169 1.54 9.20 20.45
C ASN A 169 1.13 10.37 19.56
N VAL A 170 1.71 10.49 18.37
CA VAL A 170 1.32 11.50 17.37
C VAL A 170 -0.06 11.20 16.80
N VAL A 171 -0.30 9.97 16.35
CA VAL A 171 -1.57 9.53 15.75
C VAL A 171 -2.72 9.60 16.76
N SER A 172 -2.55 9.07 17.97
CA SER A 172 -3.60 9.09 19.02
C SER A 172 -4.04 10.50 19.45
N ARG A 173 -3.20 11.51 19.22
CA ARG A 173 -3.49 12.92 19.54
C ARG A 173 -3.84 13.75 18.31
N ASN A 174 -4.02 13.12 17.15
CA ASN A 174 -4.28 13.80 15.87
C ASN A 174 -3.25 14.91 15.56
N ARG A 175 -1.97 14.68 15.90
CA ARG A 175 -0.88 15.63 15.66
C ARG A 175 -0.26 15.40 14.27
N ALA A 176 0.42 16.43 13.76
CA ALA A 176 1.10 16.34 12.47
C ALA A 176 2.27 15.35 12.54
N LEU A 177 2.24 14.35 11.64
CA LEU A 177 3.31 13.38 11.43
C LEU A 177 4.19 13.85 10.27
N ASN A 178 5.50 13.91 10.47
CA ASN A 178 6.45 14.19 9.39
C ASN A 178 6.78 12.90 8.61
N GLU A 179 7.39 13.06 7.43
CA GLU A 179 7.70 11.95 6.53
C GLU A 179 8.75 10.99 7.10
N ALA A 180 9.75 11.49 7.82
CA ALA A 180 10.80 10.66 8.40
C ALA A 180 10.26 9.72 9.48
N VAL A 181 9.39 10.23 10.37
CA VAL A 181 8.75 9.43 11.43
C VAL A 181 7.77 8.44 10.81
N LEU A 182 7.02 8.82 9.77
CA LEU A 182 6.18 7.87 9.04
C LEU A 182 7.01 6.72 8.46
N ALA A 183 8.06 7.05 7.70
CA ALA A 183 8.91 6.03 7.08
C ALA A 183 9.60 5.12 8.12
N GLN A 184 9.96 5.67 9.28
CA GLN A 184 10.47 4.86 10.40
C GLN A 184 9.39 3.93 10.96
N ALA A 185 8.18 4.42 11.21
CA ALA A 185 7.07 3.62 11.71
C ALA A 185 6.66 2.50 10.75
N GLU A 186 6.66 2.77 9.44
CA GLU A 186 6.37 1.77 8.40
C GLU A 186 7.41 0.65 8.42
N ARG A 187 8.71 1.00 8.43
CA ARG A 187 9.79 0.02 8.52
C ARG A 187 9.76 -0.80 9.81
N ALA A 188 9.53 -0.14 10.96
CA ALA A 188 9.46 -0.82 12.25
C ALA A 188 8.26 -1.76 12.33
N SER A 189 7.10 -1.34 11.81
CA SER A 189 5.88 -2.16 11.76
C SER A 189 6.06 -3.37 10.84
N ALA A 190 6.65 -3.18 9.66
CA ALA A 190 6.92 -4.29 8.72
C ALA A 190 7.83 -5.35 9.34
N ARG A 191 8.97 -4.94 9.93
CA ARG A 191 9.89 -5.86 10.62
C ARG A 191 9.21 -6.58 11.78
N LEU A 192 8.44 -5.87 12.59
CA LEU A 192 7.74 -6.46 13.73
C LEU A 192 6.68 -7.48 13.28
N LEU A 193 5.92 -7.18 12.23
CA LEU A 193 4.94 -8.10 11.68
C LEU A 193 5.59 -9.37 11.13
N GLU A 194 6.75 -9.24 10.47
CA GLU A 194 7.57 -10.37 10.03
C GLU A 194 8.05 -11.22 11.22
N MET A 195 8.62 -10.61 12.25
CA MET A 195 9.03 -11.29 13.49
C MET A 195 7.86 -12.01 14.16
N LEU A 196 6.66 -11.39 14.17
CA LEU A 196 5.45 -11.97 14.74
C LEU A 196 4.83 -13.06 13.83
N GLY A 197 5.49 -13.47 12.75
CA GLY A 197 5.05 -14.54 11.87
C GLY A 197 3.75 -14.23 11.13
N SER A 198 3.44 -12.95 10.87
CA SER A 198 2.24 -12.58 10.12
C SER A 198 2.30 -13.00 8.65
N GLY A 199 3.48 -13.40 8.15
CA GLY A 199 3.65 -13.89 6.78
C GLY A 199 3.21 -12.87 5.73
N ALA A 200 3.29 -11.56 6.04
CA ALA A 200 2.86 -10.48 5.15
C ALA A 200 3.73 -10.31 3.90
N GLY A 201 4.64 -11.24 3.62
CA GLY A 201 5.21 -11.38 2.29
C GLY A 201 4.19 -12.07 1.39
N VAL A 202 3.30 -11.30 0.74
CA VAL A 202 2.85 -11.74 -0.59
C VAL A 202 4.15 -11.95 -1.36
N PRO A 203 4.48 -13.10 -1.95
CA PRO A 203 5.84 -13.28 -2.45
C PRO A 203 6.14 -12.40 -3.70
N SER A 204 5.11 -11.72 -4.27
CA SER A 204 5.26 -10.54 -5.16
C SER A 204 5.87 -9.29 -4.52
N ALA A 205 5.91 -9.18 -3.18
CA ALA A 205 6.41 -8.03 -2.42
C ALA A 205 7.92 -7.81 -2.60
N ASP A 206 8.67 -8.85 -2.94
CA ASP A 206 10.10 -8.72 -3.26
C ASP A 206 10.31 -7.90 -4.54
N ARG A 207 9.33 -7.89 -5.46
CA ARG A 207 9.40 -7.14 -6.73
C ARG A 207 8.58 -5.87 -6.76
N LEU A 208 7.56 -5.75 -5.91
CA LEU A 208 6.67 -4.60 -5.88
C LEU A 208 6.75 -3.89 -4.53
N PRO A 209 6.93 -2.56 -4.50
CA PRO A 209 6.95 -1.80 -3.26
C PRO A 209 5.53 -1.58 -2.72
N VAL A 210 4.83 -2.66 -2.38
CA VAL A 210 3.46 -2.60 -1.84
C VAL A 210 3.53 -2.48 -0.34
N ASP A 211 3.00 -1.39 0.19
CA ASP A 211 2.85 -1.23 1.64
C ASP A 211 1.56 -1.88 2.15
N ALA A 212 1.44 -2.04 3.48
CA ALA A 212 0.27 -2.68 4.08
C ALA A 212 -1.04 -1.92 3.82
N VAL A 213 -0.97 -0.62 3.49
CA VAL A 213 -2.16 0.16 3.12
C VAL A 213 -2.61 -0.25 1.74
N GLU A 214 -1.71 -0.24 0.75
CA GLU A 214 -1.97 -0.70 -0.61
C GLU A 214 -2.42 -2.16 -0.64
N GLU A 215 -1.91 -3.00 0.26
CA GLU A 215 -2.39 -4.38 0.43
C GLU A 215 -3.86 -4.46 0.87
N LEU A 216 -4.32 -3.54 1.71
CA LEU A 216 -5.70 -3.51 2.21
C LEU A 216 -6.70 -2.88 1.23
N VAL A 217 -6.27 -1.92 0.42
CA VAL A 217 -7.14 -1.25 -0.58
C VAL A 217 -6.96 -1.74 -2.00
N GLY A 218 -5.89 -2.48 -2.31
CA GLY A 218 -5.53 -2.92 -3.66
C GLY A 218 -6.62 -3.77 -4.33
N ASP A 219 -7.30 -4.62 -3.55
CA ASP A 219 -8.41 -5.46 -4.01
C ASP A 219 -9.58 -4.65 -4.59
N ARG A 220 -9.68 -3.35 -4.27
CA ARG A 220 -10.69 -2.44 -4.85
C ARG A 220 -10.43 -2.14 -6.33
N TYR A 221 -9.20 -2.26 -6.80
CA TYR A 221 -8.78 -1.79 -8.12
C TYR A 221 -8.41 -2.91 -9.09
N ALA A 222 -9.07 -4.07 -8.98
CA ALA A 222 -8.91 -5.20 -9.91
C ALA A 222 -7.44 -5.58 -10.16
N ASP A 223 -6.69 -5.70 -9.06
CA ASP A 223 -5.25 -6.00 -8.97
C ASP A 223 -4.27 -4.90 -9.40
N VAL A 224 -4.73 -3.67 -9.65
CA VAL A 224 -3.82 -2.54 -9.90
C VAL A 224 -3.10 -2.17 -8.60
N VAL A 225 -1.78 -2.26 -8.65
CA VAL A 225 -0.87 -1.89 -7.57
C VAL A 225 -0.50 -0.42 -7.68
N SER A 226 -0.10 0.02 -8.88
CA SER A 226 0.30 1.41 -9.09
C SER A 226 -0.01 1.88 -10.51
N VAL A 227 -0.15 3.20 -10.66
CA VAL A 227 -0.31 3.86 -11.94
C VAL A 227 0.74 4.95 -12.06
N HIS A 228 1.55 4.89 -13.11
CA HIS A 228 2.57 5.88 -13.42
C HIS A 228 2.12 6.69 -14.63
N SER A 229 2.33 8.01 -14.62
CA SER A 229 1.92 8.88 -15.73
C SER A 229 2.64 8.57 -17.04
N ASP A 230 3.84 8.00 -16.95
CA ASP A 230 4.72 7.74 -18.07
C ASP A 230 5.74 6.65 -17.71
N ARG A 231 6.44 6.12 -18.71
CA ARG A 231 7.41 5.04 -18.52
C ARG A 231 8.66 5.50 -17.75
N VAL A 232 9.04 6.77 -17.86
CA VAL A 232 10.23 7.30 -17.17
C VAL A 232 10.01 7.26 -15.66
N ARG A 233 8.82 7.62 -15.18
CA ARG A 233 8.46 7.52 -13.77
C ARG A 233 8.42 6.10 -13.27
N LEU A 234 7.84 5.17 -14.04
CA LEU A 234 7.92 3.74 -13.73
C LEU A 234 9.37 3.33 -13.52
N GLN A 235 10.25 3.58 -14.49
CA GLN A 235 11.64 3.11 -14.44
C GLN A 235 12.48 3.70 -13.31
N ARG A 236 12.08 4.86 -12.76
CA ARG A 236 12.72 5.45 -11.56
C ARG A 236 12.36 4.71 -10.28
N GLN A 237 11.16 4.14 -10.22
CA GLN A 237 10.62 3.46 -9.03
C GLN A 237 10.77 1.95 -9.13
N LEU A 238 10.68 1.41 -10.36
CA LEU A 238 10.71 0.00 -10.69
C LEU A 238 11.59 -0.20 -11.94
N PRO A 239 12.91 -0.21 -11.78
CA PRO A 239 13.86 -0.51 -12.84
C PRO A 239 13.55 -1.84 -13.53
N ALA A 240 13.90 -1.96 -14.82
CA ALA A 240 13.75 -3.20 -15.57
C ALA A 240 14.54 -4.37 -14.96
N GLU A 241 15.60 -4.06 -14.21
CA GLU A 241 16.42 -5.07 -13.52
C GLU A 241 15.63 -5.72 -12.38
N ASP A 242 14.95 -4.92 -11.57
CA ASP A 242 14.16 -5.41 -10.44
C ASP A 242 12.89 -6.13 -10.93
N LEU A 243 12.34 -5.67 -12.06
CA LEU A 243 11.19 -6.31 -12.71
C LEU A 243 11.51 -7.70 -13.29
N PHE A 244 12.66 -7.86 -13.95
CA PHE A 244 12.95 -9.05 -14.76
C PHE A 244 14.09 -9.93 -14.22
N GLY A 245 14.87 -9.45 -13.25
CA GLY A 245 16.17 -9.98 -12.85
C GLY A 245 16.17 -11.45 -12.41
N ASP A 246 15.08 -11.89 -11.80
CA ASP A 246 14.92 -13.23 -11.23
C ASP A 246 13.63 -13.90 -11.70
N ALA A 247 13.15 -13.53 -12.89
CA ALA A 247 11.94 -14.12 -13.45
C ALA A 247 12.14 -15.62 -13.75
N ARG A 248 11.20 -16.47 -13.33
CA ARG A 248 11.08 -17.87 -13.77
C ARG A 248 10.36 -17.97 -15.11
N ARG A 249 9.47 -17.00 -15.38
CA ARG A 249 8.74 -16.89 -16.65
C ARG A 249 8.59 -15.43 -17.04
N LEU A 250 8.75 -15.14 -18.33
CA LEU A 250 8.53 -13.82 -18.89
C LEU A 250 7.76 -13.93 -20.21
N ASP A 251 6.52 -13.48 -20.17
CA ASP A 251 5.64 -13.40 -21.33
C ASP A 251 5.45 -11.92 -21.70
N ALA A 252 5.85 -11.51 -22.90
CA ALA A 252 5.82 -10.11 -23.30
C ALA A 252 5.19 -9.91 -24.68
N ILE A 253 4.21 -9.01 -24.77
CA ILE A 253 3.50 -8.65 -26.00
C ILE A 253 3.56 -7.15 -26.26
N GLY A 254 3.73 -6.77 -27.52
CA GLY A 254 3.65 -5.37 -27.94
C GLY A 254 4.35 -5.08 -29.26
N ILE A 255 4.46 -3.80 -29.60
CA ILE A 255 5.06 -3.34 -30.86
C ILE A 255 6.56 -3.70 -30.92
N GLY A 256 7.36 -3.18 -29.99
CA GLY A 256 8.81 -3.34 -30.01
C GLY A 256 9.39 -3.91 -28.71
N LEU A 257 8.55 -4.18 -27.70
CA LEU A 257 8.99 -4.62 -26.38
C LEU A 257 10.11 -3.75 -25.75
N ASN A 258 10.03 -2.43 -25.99
CA ASN A 258 11.11 -1.50 -25.69
C ASN A 258 11.49 -1.43 -24.20
N LEU A 259 10.56 -1.70 -23.27
CA LEU A 259 10.90 -1.70 -21.84
C LEU A 259 11.95 -2.79 -21.55
N LEU A 260 11.78 -3.98 -22.12
CA LEU A 260 12.74 -5.08 -22.01
C LEU A 260 13.98 -4.84 -22.89
N VAL A 261 13.79 -4.71 -24.20
CA VAL A 261 14.90 -4.78 -25.18
C VAL A 261 15.87 -3.61 -25.05
N GLN A 262 15.42 -2.44 -24.62
CA GLN A 262 16.28 -1.25 -24.50
C GLN A 262 16.95 -1.13 -23.13
N ASN A 263 16.37 -1.73 -22.07
CA ASN A 263 16.81 -1.51 -20.70
C ASN A 263 17.39 -2.79 -20.05
N PHE A 264 17.25 -3.94 -20.70
CA PHE A 264 17.78 -5.21 -20.21
C PHE A 264 18.78 -5.77 -21.22
N SER A 265 20.07 -5.75 -20.86
CA SER A 265 21.14 -6.11 -21.80
C SER A 265 21.03 -7.55 -22.32
N GLY A 266 21.50 -7.80 -23.55
CA GLY A 266 21.53 -9.17 -24.09
C GLY A 266 22.31 -10.17 -23.23
N ARG A 267 23.38 -9.75 -22.54
CA ARG A 267 24.10 -10.61 -21.57
C ARG A 267 23.22 -11.00 -20.37
N ARG A 268 22.35 -10.10 -19.92
CA ARG A 268 21.39 -10.37 -18.84
C ARG A 268 20.27 -11.28 -19.32
N LEU A 269 19.74 -11.08 -20.53
CA LEU A 269 18.76 -12.00 -21.13
C LEU A 269 19.32 -13.43 -21.25
N ILE A 270 20.59 -13.57 -21.65
CA ILE A 270 21.27 -14.88 -21.69
C ILE A 270 21.31 -15.49 -20.29
N ARG A 271 21.81 -14.76 -19.29
CA ARG A 271 21.89 -15.27 -17.91
C ARG A 271 20.52 -15.67 -17.35
N LEU A 272 19.48 -14.87 -17.63
CA LEU A 272 18.12 -15.14 -17.19
C LEU A 272 17.58 -16.43 -17.84
N ALA A 273 17.78 -16.62 -19.13
CA ALA A 273 17.39 -17.87 -19.79
C ALA A 273 18.21 -19.08 -19.27
N GLU A 274 19.52 -18.89 -19.03
CA GLU A 274 20.41 -19.94 -18.50
C GLU A 274 20.11 -20.31 -17.04
N SER A 275 19.50 -19.42 -16.25
CA SER A 275 19.02 -19.75 -14.90
C SER A 275 17.69 -20.53 -14.91
N GLY A 276 17.16 -20.85 -16.08
CA GLY A 276 15.94 -21.64 -16.26
C GLY A 276 14.69 -20.84 -16.56
N CYS A 277 14.80 -19.52 -16.78
CA CYS A 277 13.66 -18.68 -17.17
C CYS A 277 13.10 -19.09 -18.54
N ARG A 278 11.77 -19.23 -18.63
CA ARG A 278 11.07 -19.41 -19.91
C ARG A 278 10.60 -18.05 -20.43
N ILE A 279 11.08 -17.65 -21.60
CA ILE A 279 10.84 -16.34 -22.19
C ILE A 279 10.05 -16.50 -23.49
N ARG A 280 8.87 -15.88 -23.57
CA ARG A 280 8.04 -15.80 -24.78
C ARG A 280 7.83 -14.35 -25.18
N LEU A 281 8.39 -13.97 -26.33
CA LEU A 281 8.33 -12.60 -26.83
C LEU A 281 7.47 -12.53 -28.09
N LEU A 282 6.44 -11.68 -28.05
CA LEU A 282 5.47 -11.51 -29.11
C LEU A 282 5.51 -10.07 -29.63
N PHE A 283 6.12 -9.91 -30.81
CA PHE A 283 6.29 -8.62 -31.48
C PHE A 283 5.21 -8.37 -32.52
N ILE A 284 4.88 -7.12 -32.81
CA ILE A 284 4.12 -6.85 -34.04
C ILE A 284 4.98 -7.21 -35.25
N ASN A 285 4.38 -7.81 -36.28
CA ASN A 285 5.06 -8.05 -37.54
C ASN A 285 5.48 -6.70 -38.18
N PRO A 286 6.77 -6.43 -38.40
CA PRO A 286 7.26 -5.18 -38.98
C PRO A 286 6.67 -4.88 -40.36
N ALA A 287 6.28 -5.91 -41.12
CA ALA A 287 5.73 -5.78 -42.47
C ALA A 287 4.21 -5.54 -42.48
N SER A 288 3.53 -5.67 -41.34
CA SER A 288 2.07 -5.59 -41.23
C SER A 288 1.51 -4.21 -41.61
N SER A 289 0.24 -4.18 -42.02
CA SER A 289 -0.50 -2.94 -42.25
C SER A 289 -0.74 -2.17 -40.94
N ALA A 290 -0.78 -2.86 -39.80
CA ALA A 290 -0.94 -2.30 -38.46
C ALA A 290 0.23 -1.39 -38.08
N VAL A 291 1.49 -1.80 -38.32
CA VAL A 291 2.67 -0.94 -38.11
C VAL A 291 2.59 0.33 -38.96
N LYS A 292 2.26 0.20 -40.25
CA LYS A 292 2.13 1.34 -41.18
C LYS A 292 1.02 2.31 -40.77
N ARG A 293 -0.08 1.81 -40.20
CA ARG A 293 -1.15 2.64 -39.63
C ARG A 293 -0.63 3.39 -38.40
N ARG A 294 0.08 2.71 -37.50
CA ARG A 294 0.62 3.30 -36.29
C ARG A 294 1.67 4.38 -36.57
N GLU A 295 2.53 4.18 -37.56
CA GLU A 295 3.47 5.21 -38.03
C GLU A 295 2.76 6.51 -38.42
N ARG A 296 1.66 6.40 -39.17
CA ARG A 296 0.86 7.56 -39.59
C ARG A 296 0.19 8.26 -38.41
N GLU A 297 -0.34 7.50 -37.45
CA GLU A 297 -0.96 8.07 -36.24
C GLU A 297 0.03 8.88 -35.40
N LEU A 298 1.26 8.40 -35.30
CA LEU A 298 2.34 9.02 -34.53
C LEU A 298 3.11 10.10 -35.32
N GLY A 299 2.77 10.34 -36.59
CA GLY A 299 3.48 11.28 -37.45
C GLY A 299 4.93 10.89 -37.74
N LEU A 300 5.25 9.60 -37.68
CA LEU A 300 6.60 9.07 -37.95
C LEU A 300 6.88 8.97 -39.45
N LYS A 301 8.16 8.94 -39.83
CA LYS A 301 8.53 8.69 -41.22
C LYS A 301 8.14 7.25 -41.61
N LYS A 302 7.76 7.06 -42.86
CA LYS A 302 7.41 5.74 -43.40
C LYS A 302 8.54 4.74 -43.14
N GLY A 303 8.22 3.60 -42.51
CA GLY A 303 9.16 2.53 -42.19
C GLY A 303 10.10 2.83 -41.02
N GLU A 304 9.92 3.93 -40.30
CA GLU A 304 10.71 4.24 -39.09
C GLU A 304 10.40 3.28 -37.95
N LEU A 305 9.11 3.04 -37.65
CA LEU A 305 8.69 2.12 -36.60
C LEU A 305 8.99 0.68 -37.02
N SER A 306 8.72 0.34 -38.28
CA SER A 306 9.02 -0.99 -38.84
C SER A 306 10.49 -1.38 -38.64
N ARG A 307 11.42 -0.50 -39.02
CA ARG A 307 12.87 -0.71 -38.79
C ARG A 307 13.22 -0.80 -37.31
N SER A 308 12.59 0.01 -36.45
CA SER A 308 12.82 -0.08 -35.01
C SER A 308 12.42 -1.43 -34.44
N VAL A 309 11.27 -1.99 -34.86
CA VAL A 309 10.82 -3.31 -34.42
C VAL A 309 11.74 -4.41 -34.96
N GLU A 310 12.13 -4.32 -36.23
CA GLU A 310 13.06 -5.27 -36.85
C GLU A 310 14.41 -5.31 -36.12
N MET A 311 14.95 -4.15 -35.73
CA MET A 311 16.18 -4.08 -34.93
C MET A 311 16.06 -4.75 -33.57
N ASN A 312 14.90 -4.62 -32.91
CA ASN A 312 14.64 -5.28 -31.63
C ASN A 312 14.52 -6.82 -31.80
N ILE A 313 13.85 -7.28 -32.85
CA ILE A 313 13.77 -8.72 -33.19
C ILE A 313 15.18 -9.27 -33.50
N LEU A 314 16.00 -8.54 -34.27
CA LEU A 314 17.38 -8.94 -34.55
C LEU A 314 18.25 -8.98 -33.28
N HIS A 315 18.01 -8.08 -32.33
CA HIS A 315 18.67 -8.11 -31.03
C HIS A 315 18.34 -9.39 -30.27
N THR A 316 17.06 -9.74 -30.13
CA THR A 316 16.62 -10.93 -29.39
C THR A 316 16.98 -12.23 -30.10
N ARG A 317 16.98 -12.27 -31.44
CA ARG A 317 17.52 -13.41 -32.20
C ARG A 317 18.99 -13.66 -31.90
N ARG A 318 19.82 -12.61 -31.79
CA ARG A 318 21.24 -12.74 -31.41
C ARG A 318 21.43 -13.22 -29.97
N VAL A 319 20.49 -12.94 -29.08
CA VAL A 319 20.46 -13.49 -27.72
C VAL A 319 20.14 -14.98 -27.79
N ARG A 320 19.04 -15.36 -28.44
CA ARG A 320 18.60 -16.75 -28.61
C ARG A 320 19.68 -17.64 -29.23
N ALA A 321 20.38 -17.16 -30.26
CA ALA A 321 21.44 -17.90 -30.95
C ALA A 321 22.67 -18.23 -30.06
N LYS A 322 22.79 -17.60 -28.88
CA LYS A 322 23.87 -17.85 -27.92
C LYS A 322 23.46 -18.77 -26.77
N LEU A 323 22.19 -19.15 -26.69
CA LEU A 323 21.66 -19.98 -25.60
C LEU A 323 22.00 -21.45 -25.84
N ARG A 324 22.19 -22.18 -24.74
CA ARG A 324 22.32 -23.64 -24.76
C ARG A 324 20.98 -24.33 -25.04
N ASP A 325 19.90 -23.80 -24.49
CA ASP A 325 18.51 -24.19 -24.76
C ASP A 325 17.80 -23.04 -25.52
N PRO A 326 17.74 -23.08 -26.86
CA PRO A 326 17.02 -22.08 -27.64
C PRO A 326 15.50 -22.12 -27.47
N ASP A 327 14.93 -23.20 -26.91
CA ASP A 327 13.49 -23.35 -26.68
C ASP A 327 13.03 -22.65 -25.40
N ALA A 328 13.96 -22.33 -24.50
CA ALA A 328 13.73 -21.41 -23.38
C ALA A 328 13.47 -19.97 -23.83
N PHE A 329 13.75 -19.62 -25.09
CA PHE A 329 13.61 -18.26 -25.62
C PHE A 329 12.88 -18.25 -26.96
N GLN A 330 11.58 -18.01 -26.93
CA GLN A 330 10.71 -18.06 -28.10
C GLN A 330 10.39 -16.64 -28.60
N ILE A 331 10.48 -16.44 -29.91
CA ILE A 331 10.26 -15.14 -30.57
C ILE A 331 9.18 -15.33 -31.62
N HIS A 332 8.08 -14.62 -31.49
CA HIS A 332 6.91 -14.72 -32.37
C HIS A 332 6.49 -13.34 -32.86
N VAL A 333 5.73 -13.31 -33.96
CA VAL A 333 5.11 -12.10 -34.51
C VAL A 333 3.60 -12.25 -34.71
N PHE A 334 2.86 -11.15 -34.54
CA PHE A 334 1.42 -11.06 -34.82
C PHE A 334 1.10 -9.89 -35.76
N ASP A 335 0.00 -9.99 -36.51
CA ASP A 335 -0.38 -9.02 -37.56
C ASP A 335 -1.46 -8.00 -37.13
N GLU A 336 -2.00 -8.15 -35.93
CA GLU A 336 -3.13 -7.34 -35.44
C GLU A 336 -2.75 -5.92 -35.00
N THR A 337 -3.77 -5.07 -34.85
CA THR A 337 -3.57 -3.70 -34.35
C THR A 337 -3.17 -3.75 -32.87
N PRO A 338 -2.02 -3.20 -32.50
CA PRO A 338 -1.53 -3.27 -31.13
C PRO A 338 -2.37 -2.34 -30.25
N ARG A 339 -3.00 -2.88 -29.21
CA ARG A 339 -3.82 -2.11 -28.26
C ARG A 339 -3.06 -1.72 -26.99
N PHE A 340 -2.13 -2.56 -26.57
CA PHE A 340 -1.29 -2.38 -25.39
C PHE A 340 0.07 -3.08 -25.58
N THR A 341 1.01 -2.78 -24.69
CA THR A 341 2.14 -3.64 -24.40
C THR A 341 1.99 -4.18 -22.99
N ALA A 342 2.27 -5.46 -22.80
CA ALA A 342 2.29 -6.09 -21.49
C ALA A 342 3.58 -6.88 -21.32
N TYR A 343 4.10 -6.88 -20.09
CA TYR A 343 5.17 -7.76 -19.62
C TYR A 343 4.62 -8.48 -18.40
N LEU A 344 4.39 -9.78 -18.53
CA LEU A 344 3.84 -10.65 -17.51
C LEU A 344 4.99 -11.50 -16.96
N VAL A 345 5.40 -11.19 -15.74
CA VAL A 345 6.49 -11.85 -15.03
C VAL A 345 5.87 -12.88 -14.10
N ASP A 346 6.37 -14.12 -14.15
CA ASP A 346 5.94 -15.24 -13.30
C ASP A 346 4.41 -15.44 -13.29
N GLY A 347 3.77 -15.22 -14.44
CA GLY A 347 2.31 -15.20 -14.58
C GLY A 347 1.57 -16.52 -14.32
N ASP A 348 2.27 -17.56 -13.89
CA ASP A 348 1.72 -18.85 -13.46
C ASP A 348 1.77 -19.06 -11.93
N GLY A 349 2.35 -18.13 -11.17
CA GLY A 349 2.50 -18.22 -9.72
C GLY A 349 1.81 -17.10 -8.93
N ALA A 350 1.87 -17.21 -7.60
CA ALA A 350 1.37 -16.19 -6.67
C ALA A 350 2.14 -14.86 -6.73
N ASP A 351 3.32 -14.87 -7.36
CA ASP A 351 4.27 -13.74 -7.43
C ASP A 351 4.22 -13.01 -8.76
N ALA A 352 3.13 -13.25 -9.49
CA ALA A 352 2.91 -12.72 -10.80
C ALA A 352 2.87 -11.19 -10.75
N VAL A 353 3.58 -10.56 -11.68
CA VAL A 353 3.60 -9.10 -11.84
C VAL A 353 3.38 -8.76 -13.30
N GLY A 354 2.42 -7.87 -13.57
CA GLY A 354 2.09 -7.39 -14.90
C GLY A 354 2.46 -5.92 -15.05
N VAL A 355 3.25 -5.57 -16.05
CA VAL A 355 3.46 -4.17 -16.46
C VAL A 355 2.73 -3.94 -17.75
N VAL A 356 1.67 -3.14 -17.71
CA VAL A 356 0.79 -2.92 -18.86
C VAL A 356 0.75 -1.45 -19.23
N GLN A 357 0.88 -1.18 -20.53
CA GLN A 357 0.79 0.18 -21.05
C GLN A 357 -0.04 0.22 -22.32
N THR A 358 -1.07 1.05 -22.31
CA THR A 358 -1.99 1.23 -23.44
C THR A 358 -1.34 2.07 -24.55
N TYR A 359 -1.62 1.72 -25.80
CA TYR A 359 -1.20 2.55 -26.93
C TYR A 359 -2.20 3.66 -27.21
N LEU A 360 -1.90 4.86 -26.73
CA LEU A 360 -2.70 6.06 -27.02
C LEU A 360 -2.52 6.50 -28.47
N ARG A 361 -3.58 7.04 -29.09
CA ARG A 361 -3.57 7.45 -30.50
C ARG A 361 -2.45 8.42 -30.88
N ARG A 362 -2.15 9.40 -30.00
CA ARG A 362 -1.23 10.52 -30.29
C ARG A 362 0.03 10.55 -29.42
N ALA A 363 0.20 9.61 -28.50
CA ALA A 363 1.34 9.59 -27.59
C ALA A 363 2.28 8.44 -27.94
N ARG A 364 3.59 8.67 -27.76
CA ARG A 364 4.58 7.59 -27.86
C ARG A 364 4.48 6.69 -26.63
N GLY A 365 5.00 5.47 -26.75
CA GLY A 365 5.03 4.53 -25.62
C GLY A 365 5.83 5.03 -24.41
N MET A 366 6.69 6.04 -24.54
CA MET A 366 7.35 6.63 -23.36
C MET A 366 6.43 7.53 -22.55
N GLU A 367 5.44 8.14 -23.20
CA GLU A 367 4.55 9.19 -22.64
C GLU A 367 3.20 8.63 -22.17
N ALA A 368 2.90 7.37 -22.50
CA ALA A 368 1.65 6.74 -22.13
C ALA A 368 1.69 6.26 -20.65
N PRO A 369 0.56 6.35 -19.92
CA PRO A 369 0.46 5.83 -18.57
C PRO A 369 0.77 4.33 -18.51
N VAL A 370 1.36 3.91 -17.40
CA VAL A 370 1.70 2.50 -17.13
C VAL A 370 0.95 2.03 -15.89
N LEU A 371 0.31 0.87 -16.01
CA LEU A 371 -0.32 0.14 -14.93
C LEU A 371 0.63 -0.97 -14.46
N VAL A 372 0.83 -1.08 -13.16
CA VAL A 372 1.47 -2.24 -12.55
C VAL A 372 0.38 -3.06 -11.88
N LEU A 373 0.33 -4.34 -12.24
CA LEU A 373 -0.68 -5.31 -11.83
C LEU A 373 -0.02 -6.38 -10.99
N ARG A 374 -0.71 -6.86 -9.97
CA ARG A 374 -0.36 -8.08 -9.24
C ARG A 374 -1.18 -9.23 -9.82
N GLY A 375 -0.55 -10.39 -10.02
CA GLY A 375 -1.26 -11.64 -10.30
C GLY A 375 -1.33 -12.52 -9.06
N GLY A 376 -1.87 -13.73 -9.20
CA GLY A 376 -2.03 -14.64 -8.05
C GLY A 376 -3.23 -14.30 -7.17
N GLY A 377 -4.37 -14.01 -7.82
CA GLY A 377 -5.58 -13.45 -7.23
C GLY A 377 -5.80 -13.83 -5.76
N ARG A 378 -5.89 -12.80 -4.90
CA ARG A 378 -6.73 -12.94 -3.72
C ARG A 378 -8.12 -13.25 -4.23
N ALA A 379 -8.76 -14.29 -3.71
CA ALA A 379 -10.20 -14.38 -3.80
C ALA A 379 -10.71 -13.06 -3.25
N VAL A 380 -11.13 -12.15 -4.13
CA VAL A 380 -11.73 -10.88 -3.74
C VAL A 380 -12.82 -11.31 -2.78
N VAL A 381 -12.67 -11.00 -1.49
CA VAL A 381 -13.65 -11.37 -0.47
C VAL A 381 -14.86 -10.45 -0.66
N ARG A 382 -15.52 -10.57 -1.81
CA ARG A 382 -16.90 -10.20 -1.99
C ARG A 382 -17.69 -11.46 -1.68
N ALA A 383 -18.16 -11.52 -0.45
CA ALA A 383 -19.14 -12.53 -0.03
C ALA A 383 -20.26 -12.60 -1.08
N GLY A 384 -20.33 -13.71 -1.83
CA GLY A 384 -21.49 -14.09 -2.61
C GLY A 384 -21.53 -13.72 -4.10
N GLN A 385 -20.44 -13.28 -4.75
CA GLN A 385 -20.40 -13.15 -6.21
C GLN A 385 -19.25 -13.97 -6.81
N GLY A 386 -19.51 -14.66 -7.92
CA GLY A 386 -18.58 -15.57 -8.57
C GLY A 386 -17.23 -14.92 -8.89
N TYR A 387 -16.21 -15.75 -9.07
CA TYR A 387 -14.84 -15.34 -9.40
C TYR A 387 -14.82 -14.39 -10.62
N GLU A 388 -14.79 -13.08 -10.39
CA GLU A 388 -14.45 -12.10 -11.44
C GLU A 388 -12.92 -12.12 -11.60
N HIS A 389 -12.46 -12.44 -12.80
CA HIS A 389 -11.04 -12.38 -13.15
C HIS A 389 -10.55 -10.94 -13.04
N GLY A 390 -9.45 -10.72 -12.32
CA GLY A 390 -8.84 -9.40 -12.23
C GLY A 390 -8.08 -8.99 -13.51
N LEU A 391 -7.52 -7.78 -13.51
CA LEU A 391 -6.92 -7.23 -14.73
C LEU A 391 -5.69 -8.02 -15.18
N PHE A 392 -4.90 -8.56 -14.25
CA PHE A 392 -3.75 -9.39 -14.60
C PHE A 392 -4.15 -10.59 -15.47
N GLU A 393 -5.16 -11.33 -15.03
CA GLU A 393 -5.68 -12.50 -15.75
C GLU A 393 -6.24 -12.13 -17.12
N THR A 394 -6.93 -10.99 -17.22
CA THR A 394 -7.42 -10.47 -18.50
C THR A 394 -6.29 -10.30 -19.52
N TYR A 395 -5.18 -9.67 -19.12
CA TYR A 395 -4.04 -9.48 -20.01
C TYR A 395 -3.26 -10.77 -20.30
N ARG A 396 -3.28 -11.73 -19.37
CA ARG A 396 -2.70 -13.06 -19.57
C ARG A 396 -3.49 -13.87 -20.60
N GLU A 397 -4.81 -13.87 -20.51
CA GLU A 397 -5.69 -14.52 -21.49
C GLU A 397 -5.53 -13.90 -22.88
N GLU A 398 -5.49 -12.57 -22.97
CA GLU A 398 -5.20 -11.87 -24.23
C GLU A 398 -3.82 -12.25 -24.80
N PHE A 399 -2.79 -12.38 -23.95
CA PHE A 399 -1.48 -12.87 -24.38
C PHE A 399 -1.57 -14.27 -24.99
N GLU A 400 -2.20 -15.23 -24.31
CA GLU A 400 -2.29 -16.62 -24.77
C GLU A 400 -3.11 -16.76 -26.06
N SER A 401 -4.17 -15.96 -26.19
CA SER A 401 -4.98 -15.86 -27.40
C SER A 401 -4.12 -15.45 -28.61
N VAL A 402 -3.42 -14.30 -28.51
CA VAL A 402 -2.56 -13.83 -29.61
C VAL A 402 -1.36 -14.76 -29.81
N TRP A 403 -0.84 -15.39 -28.75
CA TRP A 403 0.25 -16.36 -28.86
C TRP A 403 -0.15 -17.55 -29.73
N THR A 404 -1.36 -18.08 -29.55
CA THR A 404 -1.89 -19.21 -30.33
C THR A 404 -1.97 -18.89 -31.83
N ASP A 405 -2.36 -17.66 -32.17
CA ASP A 405 -2.50 -17.20 -33.56
C ASP A 405 -1.21 -16.63 -34.17
N SER A 406 -0.14 -16.53 -33.37
CA SER A 406 1.12 -15.93 -33.77
C SER A 406 1.98 -16.82 -34.65
N ARG A 407 2.98 -16.23 -35.32
CA ARG A 407 3.94 -16.96 -36.16
C ARG A 407 5.34 -16.92 -35.53
N PRO A 408 6.05 -18.05 -35.44
CA PRO A 408 7.41 -18.07 -34.93
C PRO A 408 8.36 -17.32 -35.88
N VAL A 409 9.36 -16.66 -35.29
CA VAL A 409 10.50 -16.07 -36.00
C VAL A 409 11.69 -17.00 -35.86
N SER A 410 12.09 -17.60 -36.98
CA SER A 410 13.30 -18.44 -37.09
C SER A 410 14.56 -17.67 -36.77
#